data_AF-A0A537VSP2-F1
#
_entry.id   AF-A0A537VSP2-F1
#
_cell.length_a   1.000
_cell.length_b   1.000
_cell.length_c   1.000
_cell.angle_alpha   90.00
_cell.angle_beta   90.00
_cell.angle_gamma   90.00
#
_symmetry.space_group_name_H-M   'P 1'
#
loop_
_entity.id
_entity.type
_entity.pdbx_description
1 polymer ?
#
loop_
_entity_poly.entity_id
_entity_poly.type
_entity_poly.pdbx_seq_one_letter_code
_entity_poly.pdbx_strand_id
1 'polypeptide(L)' 'MGKVLTLPERQDAQGGWHQVLREVCYGCGCRYLSAEDDHDLVWEPGREVQSSCTDELCECHTAPVIGERRG' A
#
# COMPACT_ATOMS: atom_id res chain seq x y z
N MET A 1 -12.99 -23.71 9.31
CA MET A 1 -13.13 -22.44 8.57
C MET A 1 -12.14 -21.44 9.13
N GLY A 2 -11.04 -21.17 8.42
CA GLY A 2 -10.14 -20.08 8.77
C GLY A 2 -10.87 -18.75 8.58
N LYS A 3 -10.83 -17.87 9.57
CA LYS A 3 -11.41 -16.53 9.49
C LYS A 3 -10.60 -15.76 8.44
N VAL A 4 -11.14 -15.60 7.23
CA VAL A 4 -10.56 -14.69 6.23
C VAL A 4 -10.72 -13.30 6.84
N LEU A 5 -9.64 -12.78 7.41
CA LEU A 5 -9.60 -11.42 7.90
C LEU A 5 -9.50 -10.54 6.66
N THR A 6 -10.64 -10.07 6.16
CA THR A 6 -10.67 -8.97 5.20
C THR A 6 -9.95 -7.79 5.82
N LEU A 7 -9.04 -7.19 5.05
CA LEU A 7 -8.33 -5.99 5.51
C LEU A 7 -9.34 -4.84 5.63
N PRO A 8 -9.13 -3.89 6.56
CA PRO A 8 -9.98 -2.71 6.64
C PRO A 8 -9.89 -1.89 5.35
N GLU A 9 -11.03 -1.38 4.90
CA GLU A 9 -11.11 -0.47 3.76
C GLU A 9 -10.25 0.79 3.98
N ARG A 10 -9.86 1.43 2.88
CA ARG A 10 -9.11 2.69 2.88
C ARG A 10 -9.79 3.72 2.00
N GLN A 11 -9.67 4.98 2.41
CA GLN A 11 -10.13 6.10 1.58
C GLN A 11 -9.03 6.54 0.60
N ASP A 12 -9.44 6.81 -0.63
CA ASP A 12 -8.63 7.52 -1.61
C ASP A 12 -8.61 9.04 -1.32
N ALA A 13 -7.82 9.80 -2.09
CA ALA A 13 -7.71 11.24 -1.97
C ALA A 13 -9.02 12.01 -2.28
N GLN A 14 -10.00 11.35 -2.92
CA GLN A 14 -11.31 11.91 -3.26
C GLN A 14 -12.38 11.56 -2.20
N GLY A 15 -12.03 10.74 -1.20
CA GLY A 15 -12.91 10.29 -0.12
C GLY A 15 -13.69 9.00 -0.41
N GLY A 16 -13.44 8.35 -1.55
CA GLY A 16 -14.00 7.06 -1.91
C GLY A 16 -13.39 5.92 -1.09
N TRP A 17 -14.21 4.97 -0.62
CA TRP A 17 -13.76 3.82 0.16
C TRP A 17 -13.51 2.60 -0.73
N HIS A 18 -12.39 1.94 -0.52
CA HIS A 18 -11.97 0.77 -1.28
C HIS A 18 -11.62 -0.41 -0.38
N GLN A 19 -12.02 -1.60 -0.78
CA GLN A 19 -11.42 -2.83 -0.27
C GLN A 19 -9.97 -2.91 -0.74
N VAL A 20 -9.08 -3.36 0.13
CA VAL A 20 -7.65 -3.33 -0.13
C VAL A 20 -7.01 -4.70 -0.01
N LEU A 21 -6.02 -4.94 -0.87
CA LEU A 21 -5.16 -6.10 -0.86
C LEU A 21 -3.78 -5.71 -0.34
N ARG A 22 -3.01 -6.69 0.14
CA ARG A 22 -1.64 -6.49 0.57
C ARG A 22 -0.68 -6.91 -0.52
N GLU A 23 0.21 -6.01 -0.90
CA GLU A 23 1.26 -6.24 -1.90
C GLU A 23 2.64 -5.98 -1.31
N VAL A 24 3.69 -6.20 -2.10
CA VAL A 24 5.10 -6.06 -1.71
C VAL A 24 5.81 -5.20 -2.75
N CYS A 25 6.49 -4.15 -2.30
CA CYS A 25 7.31 -3.32 -3.17
C CYS A 25 8.52 -4.12 -3.65
N TYR A 26 8.70 -4.22 -4.97
CA TYR A 26 9.83 -4.94 -5.56
C TYR A 26 11.19 -4.25 -5.33
N GLY A 27 11.20 -2.95 -5.04
CA GLY A 27 12.42 -2.19 -4.74
C GLY A 27 12.89 -2.35 -3.29
N CYS A 28 12.02 -1.98 -2.34
CA CYS A 28 12.36 -1.96 -0.91
C CYS A 28 11.96 -3.22 -0.13
N GLY A 29 11.07 -4.07 -0.64
CA GLY A 29 10.55 -5.24 0.09
C GLY A 29 9.52 -4.92 1.19
N CYS A 30 9.16 -3.64 1.36
CA CYS A 30 8.08 -3.24 2.26
C CYS A 30 6.72 -3.64 1.70
N ARG A 31 5.79 -3.97 2.61
CA ARG A 31 4.39 -4.17 2.24
C ARG A 31 3.68 -2.85 2.07
N TYR A 32 2.87 -2.76 1.03
CA TYR A 32 1.92 -1.68 0.80
C TYR A 32 0.53 -2.26 0.56
N LEU A 33 -0.47 -1.39 0.41
CA LEU A 33 -1.83 -1.78 0.05
C LEU A 33 -2.18 -1.27 -1.34
N SER A 34 -2.94 -2.04 -2.10
CA SER A 34 -3.57 -1.65 -3.37
C SER A 34 -5.08 -1.83 -3.26
N ALA A 35 -5.86 -1.08 -4.04
CA ALA A 35 -7.30 -1.30 -4.09
C ALA A 35 -7.60 -2.61 -4.86
N GLU A 36 -8.58 -3.38 -4.38
CA GLU A 36 -8.99 -4.62 -5.04
C GLU A 36 -9.65 -4.36 -6.40
N ASP A 37 -10.33 -3.23 -6.54
CA ASP A 37 -11.02 -2.79 -7.76
C ASP A 37 -10.12 -1.97 -8.71
N ASP A 38 -9.00 -1.44 -8.22
CA ASP A 38 -8.02 -0.68 -9.00
C ASP A 38 -6.60 -0.80 -8.41
N HIS A 39 -5.77 -1.65 -9.02
CA HIS A 39 -4.41 -1.91 -8.54
C HIS A 39 -3.46 -0.70 -8.67
N ASP A 40 -3.79 0.30 -9.49
CA ASP A 40 -2.97 1.51 -9.60
C ASP A 40 -3.21 2.45 -8.42
N LEU A 41 -4.36 2.34 -7.71
CA LEU A 41 -4.66 3.07 -6.50
C LEU A 41 -4.00 2.40 -5.28
N VAL A 42 -3.00 3.06 -4.69
CA VAL A 42 -2.13 2.46 -3.67
C VAL A 42 -1.99 3.28 -2.40
N TRP A 43 -1.68 2.58 -1.30
CA TRP A 43 -1.28 3.15 -0.01
C TRP A 43 0.06 2.55 0.40
N GLU A 44 1.13 3.26 0.05
CA GLU A 44 2.49 2.94 0.42
C GLU A 44 2.76 3.17 1.92
N PRO A 45 3.78 2.53 2.51
CA PRO A 45 4.07 2.69 3.93
C PRO A 45 4.61 4.08 4.28
N GLY A 46 5.11 4.83 3.29
CA GLY A 46 5.76 6.11 3.52
C GLY A 46 6.95 5.98 4.45
N ARG A 47 7.06 6.82 5.47
CA ARG A 47 8.21 6.77 6.39
C ARG A 47 8.22 5.55 7.33
N GLU A 48 7.16 4.74 7.34
CA GLU A 48 7.15 3.50 8.11
C GLU A 48 8.04 2.45 7.45
N VAL A 49 9.12 2.06 8.14
CA VAL A 49 10.05 1.04 7.66
C VAL A 49 9.70 -0.30 8.30
N GLN A 50 9.43 -1.31 7.48
CA GLN A 50 9.17 -2.67 7.95
C GLN A 50 10.48 -3.42 8.15
N SER A 51 10.48 -4.46 8.99
CA SER A 51 11.66 -5.31 9.22
C SER A 51 12.15 -6.05 7.96
N SER A 52 11.30 -6.17 6.94
CA SER A 52 11.67 -6.71 5.62
C SER A 52 12.23 -5.65 4.66
N CYS A 53 12.33 -4.40 5.07
CA CYS A 53 12.86 -3.34 4.22
C CYS A 53 14.35 -3.54 3.97
N THR A 54 14.75 -3.50 2.71
CA THR A 54 16.16 -3.59 2.29
C THR A 54 16.71 -2.29 1.74
N ASP A 55 15.85 -1.29 1.50
CA ASP A 55 16.23 0.01 0.94
C ASP A 55 15.31 1.13 1.46
N GLU A 56 15.81 1.89 2.43
CA GLU A 56 15.10 3.01 3.05
C GLU A 56 15.03 4.26 2.15
N LEU A 57 15.80 4.29 1.05
CA LEU A 57 15.82 5.40 0.10
C LEU A 57 14.92 5.17 -1.13
N CYS A 58 14.22 4.04 -1.16
CA CYS A 58 13.27 3.72 -2.22
C CYS A 58 12.10 4.73 -2.25
N GLU A 59 11.49 4.91 -3.43
CA GLU A 59 10.36 5.80 -3.65
C GLU A 59 9.18 5.55 -2.69
N CYS A 60 8.98 4.28 -2.30
CA CYS A 60 7.99 3.81 -1.33
C CYS A 60 8.11 4.53 0.04
N HIS A 61 9.28 5.10 0.32
CA HIS A 61 9.63 5.82 1.54
C HIS A 61 9.87 7.32 1.31
N THR A 62 10.53 7.70 0.22
CA THR A 62 10.93 9.08 -0.03
C THR A 62 9.83 9.93 -0.67
N ALA A 63 8.97 9.31 -1.46
CA ALA A 63 7.87 9.96 -2.18
C ALA A 63 6.63 9.04 -2.24
N PRO A 64 6.09 8.61 -1.09
CA PRO A 64 5.05 7.62 -1.05
C PRO A 64 3.73 8.11 -1.64
N VAL A 65 3.05 7.21 -2.35
CA VAL A 65 1.70 7.41 -2.88
C VAL A 65 0.68 6.84 -1.87
N ILE A 66 -0.22 7.69 -1.37
CA ILE A 66 -1.18 7.32 -0.30
C ILE A 66 -2.61 7.67 -0.72
N GLY A 67 -3.39 6.66 -1.09
CA GLY A 67 -4.75 6.86 -1.59
C GLY A 67 -4.77 7.59 -2.93
N GLU A 68 -3.70 7.43 -3.70
CA GLU A 68 -3.52 8.05 -5.02
C GLU A 68 -3.06 7.01 -6.03
N ARG A 69 -3.16 7.35 -7.32
CA ARG A 69 -2.73 6.46 -8.41
C ARG A 69 -1.22 6.55 -8.62
N ARG A 70 -0.56 5.40 -8.79
CA ARG A 70 0.78 5.32 -9.37
C ARG A 70 0.70 5.65 -10.86
N GLY A 71 1.42 6.68 -11.30
CA GLY A 71 1.46 7.15 -12.69
C GLY A 71 2.71 6.71 -13.43
#